data_AF-A0A962INI4-F1
#
_entry.id   AF-A0A962INI4-F1
#
_cell.length_a   1.000
_cell.length_b   1.000
_cell.length_c   1.000
_cell.angle_alpha   90.00
_cell.angle_beta   90.00
_cell.angle_gamma   90.00
#
_symmetry.space_group_name_H-M   'P 1'
#
loop_
_entity.id
_entity.type
_entity.pdbx_description
1 polymer ?
#
loop_
_entity_poly.entity_id
_entity_poly.type
_entity_poly.pdbx_seq_one_letter_code
_entity_poly.pdbx_strand_id
1 'polypeptide(L)'
;MRFWMVLLAVLWLQVADAAERIALNDGQTVSFQIPAGQFTNDFYFDVPAGVRKFRLDLDGTPRSNTDMDMFVRYETTFPDRNSYGLLPASADQTFLWLADMSHFQSISAGNQEFVVVGEHGYRPATPGRWHVAIVNFSGVPVDATLRLELRSDESPSPSTIAVRFDLGCTPFDGPGCVCNLAPWNANTPPVQASGNPGATLGEQRRLAVLDAVSRISAGFRSEVPITVRACWDELEADETSAVLAQAGPEGLFINDPSLFDDQQPGLRQTFLPESHAWYAAAPSAKLAGTTFCRIAGGPCDSRVDVTITFNSVVDSNGLFGGGFYYGLNPPPLGAIDFIGIAMHEISHGLGFLSLVQVSDGGAGAGSEFFGRDDIFSRQLVDTRSGQAMSFSRSSNADRRAAMTSVTKLQWVESEALASPFYTPRGSEPGVRIYAPSSLRPGSTLSHIDLVYRGDLMVPSSSAQDGNRALKLTQPMLNAVGWRSEPTVMPSFPAPFVGQWLDRDRAGHGIDFQRVFRTAQGQEIYTLLFYSYDQNGLPEWFLATGPLVDGVFLADADSFGNSL
;
A
#
# COMPACT_ATOMS: atom_id res chain seq x y z
N MET A 1 68.81 0.01 -29.41
CA MET A 1 68.17 -0.69 -30.54
C MET A 1 67.48 -1.95 -30.04
N ARG A 2 66.15 -1.91 -29.95
CA ARG A 2 65.19 -3.02 -30.15
C ARG A 2 63.79 -2.44 -29.90
N PHE A 3 63.16 -2.04 -31.00
CA PHE A 3 61.74 -1.67 -31.05
C PHE A 3 60.90 -2.95 -30.95
N TRP A 4 59.90 -2.96 -30.08
CA TRP A 4 58.77 -3.89 -30.17
C TRP A 4 57.57 -3.10 -30.68
N MET A 5 57.16 -3.38 -31.91
CA MET A 5 55.87 -2.96 -32.45
C MET A 5 54.78 -3.79 -31.78
N VAL A 6 53.88 -3.14 -31.04
CA VAL A 6 52.60 -3.73 -30.64
C VAL A 6 51.60 -3.43 -31.75
N LEU A 7 51.09 -4.50 -32.38
CA LEU A 7 49.99 -4.44 -33.34
C LEU A 7 48.73 -3.94 -32.61
N LEU A 8 48.21 -2.79 -33.03
CA LEU A 8 46.87 -2.34 -32.68
C LEU A 8 45.84 -3.18 -33.44
N ALA A 9 45.21 -4.13 -32.76
CA ALA A 9 43.97 -4.73 -33.23
C ALA A 9 42.84 -3.72 -33.00
N VAL A 10 42.40 -3.06 -34.07
CA VAL A 10 41.18 -2.26 -34.07
C VAL A 10 40.01 -3.25 -34.02
N LEU A 11 39.50 -3.51 -32.81
CA LEU A 11 38.17 -4.11 -32.67
C LEU A 11 37.17 -3.08 -33.20
N TRP A 12 36.51 -3.42 -34.29
CA TRP A 12 35.29 -2.77 -34.70
C TRP A 12 34.24 -3.04 -33.62
N LEU A 13 34.01 -2.08 -32.71
CA LEU A 13 32.77 -2.03 -31.97
C LEU A 13 31.66 -1.91 -33.02
N GLN A 14 30.93 -2.99 -33.26
CA GLN A 14 29.59 -2.87 -33.79
C GLN A 14 28.81 -2.06 -32.76
N VAL A 15 28.57 -0.79 -33.09
CA VAL A 15 27.53 -0.01 -32.44
C VAL A 15 26.26 -0.76 -32.75
N ALA A 16 25.72 -1.51 -31.78
CA ALA A 16 24.36 -1.98 -31.87
C ALA A 16 23.50 -0.71 -32.02
N ASP A 17 22.83 -0.55 -33.16
CA ASP A 17 21.81 0.48 -33.32
C ASP A 17 20.87 0.37 -32.12
N ALA A 18 20.70 1.48 -31.40
CA ALA A 18 19.68 1.55 -30.36
C ALA A 18 18.35 1.20 -31.02
N ALA A 19 17.68 0.14 -30.53
CA ALA A 19 16.37 -0.24 -31.04
C ALA A 19 15.45 0.99 -31.03
N GLU A 20 14.73 1.20 -32.13
CA GLU A 20 13.78 2.30 -32.23
C GLU A 20 12.67 2.05 -31.20
N ARG A 21 12.57 2.96 -30.23
CA ARG A 21 11.57 2.86 -29.17
C ARG A 21 10.16 2.96 -29.71
N ILE A 22 9.25 2.20 -29.10
CA ILE A 22 7.88 2.01 -29.57
C ILE A 22 6.95 3.00 -28.83
N ALA A 23 6.37 3.94 -29.58
CA ALA A 23 5.37 4.85 -29.04
C ALA A 23 4.01 4.14 -28.89
N LEU A 24 3.39 4.25 -27.70
CA LEU A 24 2.01 3.88 -27.47
C LEU A 24 1.11 5.09 -27.70
N ASN A 25 0.12 4.95 -28.58
CA ASN A 25 -0.88 5.98 -28.83
C ASN A 25 -2.19 5.61 -28.13
N ASP A 26 -2.96 6.63 -27.74
CA ASP A 26 -4.25 6.46 -27.08
C ASP A 26 -5.20 5.55 -27.88
N GLY A 27 -5.78 4.56 -27.19
CA GLY A 27 -6.72 3.59 -27.74
C GLY A 27 -6.10 2.54 -28.67
N GLN A 28 -4.80 2.62 -28.95
CA GLN A 28 -4.11 1.64 -29.79
C GLN A 28 -3.57 0.48 -28.96
N THR A 29 -3.72 -0.72 -29.50
CA THR A 29 -3.10 -1.94 -28.99
C THR A 29 -1.88 -2.27 -29.82
N VAL A 30 -0.74 -2.44 -29.15
CA VAL A 30 0.52 -2.88 -29.77
C VAL A 30 0.77 -4.34 -29.40
N SER A 31 1.06 -5.17 -30.40
CA SER A 31 1.42 -6.58 -30.21
C SER A 31 2.93 -6.77 -30.32
N PHE A 32 3.50 -7.62 -29.47
CA PHE A 32 4.92 -7.93 -29.42
C PHE A 32 5.14 -9.31 -28.81
N GLN A 33 6.38 -9.80 -28.83
CA GLN A 33 6.77 -11.03 -28.16
C GLN A 33 7.99 -10.76 -27.31
N ILE A 34 8.01 -11.27 -26.07
CA ILE A 34 9.21 -11.27 -25.23
C ILE A 34 9.73 -12.71 -25.12
N PRO A 35 11.01 -12.97 -25.45
CA PRO A 35 11.61 -14.29 -25.24
C PRO A 35 11.59 -14.72 -23.77
N ALA A 36 11.80 -16.01 -23.53
CA ALA A 36 11.85 -16.58 -22.18
C ALA A 36 12.91 -15.90 -21.29
N GLY A 37 12.53 -15.49 -20.08
CA GLY A 37 13.44 -14.89 -19.10
C GLY A 37 14.08 -13.56 -19.54
N GLN A 38 13.47 -12.86 -20.51
CA GLN A 38 13.94 -11.56 -21.01
C GLN A 38 13.00 -10.43 -20.62
N PHE A 39 13.44 -9.20 -20.86
CA PHE A 39 12.62 -8.00 -20.67
C PHE A 39 12.70 -7.09 -21.90
N THR A 40 11.80 -6.12 -21.98
CA THR A 40 11.84 -4.99 -22.91
C THR A 40 11.55 -3.70 -22.14
N ASN A 41 12.20 -2.62 -22.54
CA ASN A 41 12.03 -1.25 -22.06
C ASN A 41 11.79 -0.27 -23.22
N ASP A 42 11.33 -0.81 -24.36
CA ASP A 42 11.22 -0.05 -25.62
C ASP A 42 10.01 0.88 -25.64
N PHE A 43 9.04 0.69 -24.75
CA PHE A 43 7.75 1.37 -24.82
C PHE A 43 7.75 2.72 -24.10
N TYR A 44 7.14 3.72 -24.75
CA TYR A 44 6.89 5.02 -24.13
C TYR A 44 5.56 5.61 -24.62
N PHE A 45 5.06 6.59 -23.88
CA PHE A 45 3.92 7.40 -24.28
C PHE A 45 4.04 8.82 -23.74
N ASP A 46 3.43 9.77 -24.44
CA ASP A 46 3.37 11.15 -23.99
C ASP A 46 1.96 11.42 -23.45
N VAL A 47 1.88 11.89 -22.20
CA VAL A 47 0.64 12.36 -21.59
C VAL A 47 0.48 13.85 -21.95
N PRO A 48 -0.54 14.23 -22.73
CA PRO A 48 -0.78 15.63 -23.07
C PRO A 48 -1.25 16.46 -21.86
N ALA A 49 -1.11 17.79 -21.97
CA ALA A 49 -1.74 18.70 -21.03
C ALA A 49 -3.27 18.51 -21.02
N GLY A 50 -3.86 18.47 -19.82
CA GLY A 50 -5.31 18.29 -19.63
C GLY A 50 -5.76 16.83 -19.47
N VAL A 51 -4.89 15.85 -19.74
CA VAL A 51 -5.15 14.45 -19.34
C VAL A 51 -5.03 14.35 -17.82
N ARG A 52 -6.04 13.76 -17.20
CA ARG A 52 -6.16 13.61 -15.73
C ARG A 52 -5.98 12.16 -15.29
N LYS A 53 -6.03 11.22 -16.23
CA LYS A 53 -5.91 9.79 -15.99
C LYS A 53 -5.35 9.07 -17.20
N PHE A 54 -4.52 8.06 -16.96
CA PHE A 54 -4.17 7.06 -17.97
C PHE A 54 -4.28 5.64 -17.41
N ARG A 55 -4.52 4.69 -18.30
CA ARG A 55 -4.49 3.25 -18.02
C ARG A 55 -3.59 2.53 -19.02
N LEU A 56 -2.76 1.63 -18.51
CA LEU A 56 -2.02 0.66 -19.28
C LEU A 56 -2.58 -0.74 -18.99
N ASP A 57 -2.83 -1.51 -20.04
CA ASP A 57 -3.25 -2.92 -19.97
C ASP A 57 -2.26 -3.79 -20.72
N LEU A 58 -1.66 -4.76 -20.02
CA LEU A 58 -0.82 -5.83 -20.55
C LEU A 58 -1.64 -7.13 -20.56
N ASP A 59 -1.75 -7.81 -21.70
CA ASP A 59 -2.38 -9.13 -21.82
C ASP A 59 -1.46 -10.09 -22.59
N GLY A 60 -0.93 -11.10 -21.89
CA GLY A 60 -0.07 -12.14 -22.44
C GLY A 60 -0.82 -13.41 -22.89
N THR A 61 -0.22 -14.15 -23.81
CA THR A 61 -0.74 -15.42 -24.35
C THR A 61 0.40 -16.43 -24.51
N PRO A 62 0.21 -17.70 -24.08
CA PRO A 62 -0.99 -18.27 -23.44
C PRO A 62 -1.20 -17.75 -22.01
N ARG A 63 -2.44 -17.70 -21.50
CA ARG A 63 -2.74 -17.18 -20.14
C ARG A 63 -2.27 -18.07 -18.98
N SER A 64 -2.03 -19.35 -19.24
CA SER A 64 -1.65 -20.32 -18.22
C SER A 64 -0.15 -20.58 -18.24
N ASN A 65 0.45 -20.76 -17.07
CA ASN A 65 1.87 -21.10 -16.89
C ASN A 65 2.84 -20.07 -17.49
N THR A 66 2.41 -18.81 -17.55
CA THR A 66 3.25 -17.69 -17.97
C THR A 66 3.06 -16.54 -17.00
N ASP A 67 4.15 -15.82 -16.80
CA ASP A 67 4.27 -14.74 -15.83
C ASP A 67 4.93 -13.55 -16.52
N MET A 68 4.22 -12.41 -16.51
CA MET A 68 4.70 -11.16 -17.09
C MET A 68 4.39 -10.00 -16.16
N ASP A 69 5.41 -9.20 -15.88
CA ASP A 69 5.33 -8.08 -14.95
C ASP A 69 5.57 -6.75 -15.66
N MET A 70 4.90 -5.68 -15.21
CA MET A 70 4.95 -4.35 -15.82
C MET A 70 5.42 -3.28 -14.84
N PHE A 71 6.35 -2.43 -15.31
CA PHE A 71 6.92 -1.30 -14.58
C PHE A 71 6.71 -0.01 -15.38
N VAL A 72 6.38 1.07 -14.67
CA VAL A 72 6.07 2.36 -15.29
C VAL A 72 6.84 3.47 -14.59
N ARG A 73 7.41 4.40 -15.37
CA ARG A 73 8.20 5.52 -14.86
C ARG A 73 7.98 6.80 -15.65
N TYR A 74 8.00 7.94 -14.97
CA TYR A 74 7.93 9.28 -15.56
C TYR A 74 9.31 9.86 -15.93
N GLU A 75 9.36 10.59 -17.05
CA GLU A 75 10.48 11.33 -17.66
C GLU A 75 11.70 10.52 -18.09
N THR A 76 12.32 9.80 -17.16
CA THR A 76 13.55 9.05 -17.41
C THR A 76 13.24 7.65 -17.91
N THR A 77 14.03 7.16 -18.86
CA THR A 77 13.85 5.79 -19.34
C THR A 77 14.44 4.80 -18.35
N PHE A 78 13.86 3.61 -18.30
CA PHE A 78 14.55 2.43 -17.81
C PHE A 78 15.85 2.21 -18.61
N PRO A 79 17.00 2.10 -17.92
CA PRO A 79 18.28 1.81 -18.56
C PRO A 79 18.32 0.39 -19.15
N ASP A 80 19.19 0.18 -20.14
CA ASP A 80 19.48 -1.15 -20.69
C ASP A 80 20.57 -1.86 -19.88
N ARG A 81 21.45 -1.09 -19.24
CA ARG A 81 22.63 -1.54 -18.50
C ARG A 81 22.84 -0.69 -17.26
N ASN A 82 23.48 -1.25 -16.24
CA ASN A 82 23.87 -0.50 -15.05
C ASN A 82 25.02 0.51 -15.32
N SER A 83 25.44 1.28 -14.31
CA SER A 83 26.51 2.28 -14.46
C SER A 83 27.88 1.70 -14.86
N TYR A 84 28.09 0.39 -14.70
CA TYR A 84 29.27 -0.34 -15.17
C TYR A 84 29.12 -0.93 -16.58
N GLY A 85 28.00 -0.72 -17.26
CA GLY A 85 27.73 -1.28 -18.59
C GLY A 85 27.35 -2.75 -18.57
N LEU A 86 26.97 -3.30 -17.42
CA LEU A 86 26.56 -4.69 -17.26
C LEU A 86 25.05 -4.83 -17.43
N LEU A 87 24.64 -5.95 -18.03
CA LEU A 87 23.24 -6.39 -18.03
C LEU A 87 22.97 -7.11 -16.70
N PRO A 88 21.74 -7.04 -16.16
CA PRO A 88 21.34 -7.93 -15.07
C PRO A 88 21.56 -9.40 -15.48
N ALA A 89 22.06 -10.23 -14.57
CA ALA A 89 22.46 -11.61 -14.89
C ALA A 89 21.29 -12.59 -14.95
N SER A 90 20.10 -12.19 -14.49
CA SER A 90 18.88 -13.00 -14.50
C SER A 90 17.62 -12.12 -14.61
N ALA A 91 16.48 -12.75 -14.88
CA ALA A 91 15.16 -12.09 -14.84
C ALA A 91 14.88 -11.52 -13.44
N ASP A 92 15.22 -12.24 -12.37
CA ASP A 92 15.03 -11.78 -10.99
C ASP A 92 15.86 -10.53 -10.67
N GLN A 93 17.13 -10.48 -11.12
CA GLN A 93 17.95 -9.28 -10.96
C GLN A 93 17.43 -8.12 -11.80
N THR A 94 16.94 -8.41 -13.01
CA THR A 94 16.29 -7.41 -13.87
C THR A 94 15.08 -6.82 -13.17
N PHE A 95 14.26 -7.67 -12.57
CA PHE A 95 13.06 -7.29 -11.85
C PHE A 95 13.33 -6.34 -10.69
N LEU A 96 14.25 -6.71 -9.78
CA LEU A 96 14.60 -5.85 -8.64
C LEU A 96 15.11 -4.49 -9.11
N TRP A 97 15.95 -4.50 -10.14
CA TRP A 97 16.52 -3.29 -10.72
C TRP A 97 15.47 -2.39 -11.39
N LEU A 98 14.51 -2.97 -12.11
CA LEU A 98 13.38 -2.22 -12.69
C LEU A 98 12.43 -1.70 -11.61
N ALA A 99 12.13 -2.52 -10.60
CA ALA A 99 11.29 -2.16 -9.47
C ALA A 99 11.87 -0.95 -8.72
N ASP A 100 13.18 -0.97 -8.44
CA ASP A 100 13.90 0.13 -7.79
C ASP A 100 13.84 1.45 -8.56
N MET A 101 13.66 1.38 -9.88
CA MET A 101 13.57 2.56 -10.73
C MET A 101 12.15 3.00 -11.04
N SER A 102 11.17 2.13 -10.82
CA SER A 102 9.78 2.38 -11.21
C SER A 102 9.09 3.37 -10.28
N HIS A 103 8.06 4.05 -10.80
CA HIS A 103 7.08 4.79 -10.00
C HIS A 103 5.86 3.93 -9.69
N PHE A 104 5.54 3.01 -10.59
CA PHE A 104 4.46 2.05 -10.46
C PHE A 104 4.91 0.69 -10.95
N GLN A 105 4.40 -0.35 -10.31
CA GLN A 105 4.64 -1.73 -10.66
C GLN A 105 3.34 -2.52 -10.56
N SER A 106 3.19 -3.51 -11.43
CA SER A 106 2.08 -4.44 -11.47
C SER A 106 2.66 -5.82 -11.75
N ILE A 107 2.63 -6.66 -10.71
CA ILE A 107 3.46 -7.85 -10.53
C ILE A 107 2.66 -9.04 -9.99
N SER A 108 1.71 -9.60 -10.76
CA SER A 108 0.95 -10.79 -10.33
C SER A 108 1.68 -12.09 -10.67
N ALA A 109 1.13 -13.25 -10.27
CA ALA A 109 1.65 -14.56 -10.71
C ALA A 109 1.21 -14.95 -12.13
N GLY A 110 0.57 -14.04 -12.87
CA GLY A 110 0.03 -14.27 -14.20
C GLY A 110 0.68 -13.35 -15.23
N ASN A 111 0.07 -13.25 -16.41
CA ASN A 111 0.58 -12.41 -17.50
C ASN A 111 -0.39 -11.28 -17.88
N GLN A 112 -1.22 -10.88 -16.92
CA GLN A 112 -2.24 -9.85 -17.10
C GLN A 112 -2.06 -8.75 -16.07
N GLU A 113 -1.40 -7.69 -16.52
CA GLU A 113 -1.04 -6.56 -15.66
C GLU A 113 -1.75 -5.30 -16.09
N PHE A 114 -2.00 -4.43 -15.11
CA PHE A 114 -2.51 -3.11 -15.43
C PHE A 114 -2.03 -2.09 -14.41
N VAL A 115 -1.89 -0.85 -14.87
CA VAL A 115 -1.64 0.32 -14.04
C VAL A 115 -2.61 1.40 -14.45
N VAL A 116 -3.31 1.99 -13.50
CA VAL A 116 -4.16 3.17 -13.68
C VAL A 116 -3.65 4.30 -12.80
N VAL A 117 -3.25 5.39 -13.42
CA VAL A 117 -2.78 6.58 -12.71
C VAL A 117 -3.79 7.68 -12.94
N GLY A 118 -4.37 8.19 -11.86
CA GLY A 118 -5.27 9.35 -11.84
C GLY A 118 -4.65 10.54 -11.13
N GLU A 119 -5.36 11.66 -11.08
CA GLU A 119 -4.88 12.92 -10.48
C GLU A 119 -4.81 12.92 -8.94
N HIS A 120 -5.36 11.91 -8.27
CA HIS A 120 -5.45 11.82 -6.80
C HIS A 120 -4.47 10.82 -6.16
N GLY A 121 -3.60 10.19 -6.96
CA GLY A 121 -2.51 9.36 -6.46
C GLY A 121 -1.38 10.23 -5.89
N TYR A 122 -0.45 9.65 -5.13
CA TYR A 122 0.76 10.38 -4.69
C TYR A 122 1.60 10.87 -5.88
N ARG A 123 1.63 10.08 -6.96
CA ARG A 123 2.27 10.39 -8.24
C ARG A 123 1.18 10.51 -9.31
N PRO A 124 0.61 11.70 -9.53
CA PRO A 124 -0.56 11.85 -10.39
C PRO A 124 -0.20 11.74 -11.88
N ALA A 125 -1.21 11.48 -12.71
CA ALA A 125 -1.07 11.55 -14.16
C ALA A 125 -0.61 12.97 -14.55
N THR A 126 0.61 13.08 -15.04
CA THR A 126 1.28 14.36 -15.24
C THR A 126 1.70 14.51 -16.69
N PRO A 127 1.51 15.70 -17.30
CA PRO A 127 1.92 15.94 -18.67
C PRO A 127 3.41 15.69 -18.85
N GLY A 128 3.76 14.96 -19.90
CA GLY A 128 5.15 14.61 -20.18
C GLY A 128 5.28 13.15 -20.61
N ARG A 129 6.53 12.71 -20.77
CA ARG A 129 6.82 11.37 -21.26
C ARG A 129 6.85 10.36 -20.14
N TRP A 130 6.20 9.22 -20.36
CA TRP A 130 6.21 8.05 -19.50
C TRP A 130 6.83 6.88 -20.27
N HIS A 131 7.51 5.99 -19.55
CA HIS A 131 8.21 4.83 -20.09
C HIS A 131 7.68 3.57 -19.41
N VAL A 132 7.64 2.48 -20.16
CA VAL A 132 7.14 1.18 -19.70
C VAL A 132 8.21 0.12 -19.94
N ALA A 133 8.49 -0.67 -18.90
CA ALA A 133 9.29 -1.88 -19.01
C ALA A 133 8.44 -3.10 -18.65
N ILE A 134 8.68 -4.21 -19.32
CA ILE A 134 7.96 -5.46 -19.15
C ILE A 134 8.95 -6.61 -19.07
N VAL A 135 8.80 -7.48 -18.08
CA VAL A 135 9.62 -8.67 -17.87
C VAL A 135 8.79 -9.92 -18.16
N ASN A 136 9.37 -10.90 -18.84
CA ASN A 136 8.79 -12.24 -18.98
C ASN A 136 9.58 -13.22 -18.10
N PHE A 137 8.96 -13.68 -17.02
CA PHE A 137 9.54 -14.67 -16.10
C PHE A 137 9.37 -16.11 -16.57
N SER A 138 8.57 -16.31 -17.62
CA SER A 138 8.27 -17.63 -18.14
C SER A 138 9.51 -18.28 -18.76
N GLY A 139 9.62 -19.60 -18.63
CA GLY A 139 10.62 -20.40 -19.36
C GLY A 139 10.35 -20.54 -20.86
N VAL A 140 9.36 -19.82 -21.38
CA VAL A 140 8.94 -19.82 -22.79
C VAL A 140 8.73 -18.38 -23.28
N PRO A 141 8.87 -18.11 -24.60
CA PRO A 141 8.44 -16.83 -25.16
C PRO A 141 6.94 -16.60 -24.91
N VAL A 142 6.56 -15.36 -24.68
CA VAL A 142 5.15 -14.96 -24.49
C VAL A 142 4.79 -13.91 -25.53
N ASP A 143 3.74 -14.18 -26.29
CA ASP A 143 3.09 -13.18 -27.16
C ASP A 143 2.22 -12.29 -26.28
N ALA A 144 2.33 -10.98 -26.43
CA ALA A 144 1.63 -10.04 -25.56
C ALA A 144 1.08 -8.85 -26.32
N THR A 145 0.12 -8.19 -25.68
CA THR A 145 -0.43 -6.91 -26.14
C THR A 145 -0.34 -5.87 -25.04
N LEU A 146 0.01 -4.64 -25.42
CA LEU A 146 0.03 -3.48 -24.54
C LEU A 146 -0.90 -2.41 -25.12
N ARG A 147 -1.81 -1.90 -24.29
CA ARG A 147 -2.77 -0.86 -24.67
C ARG A 147 -2.70 0.31 -23.71
N LEU A 148 -2.67 1.51 -24.26
CA LEU A 148 -2.77 2.78 -23.53
C LEU A 148 -4.18 3.36 -23.69
N GLU A 149 -4.73 3.90 -22.61
CA GLU A 149 -5.94 4.70 -22.63
C GLU A 149 -5.72 6.01 -21.85
N LEU A 150 -6.01 7.14 -22.49
CA LEU A 150 -5.93 8.48 -21.89
C LEU A 150 -7.33 9.04 -21.64
N ARG A 151 -7.54 9.75 -20.53
CA ARG A 151 -8.81 10.39 -20.18
C ARG A 151 -8.61 11.81 -19.67
N SER A 152 -9.45 12.74 -20.15
CA SER A 152 -9.36 14.18 -19.81
C SER A 152 -10.54 14.68 -18.97
N ASP A 153 -11.65 13.94 -18.97
CA ASP A 153 -12.97 14.36 -18.48
C ASP A 153 -13.52 13.49 -17.34
N GLU A 154 -12.74 12.53 -16.83
CA GLU A 154 -13.17 11.62 -15.78
C GLU A 154 -12.57 12.04 -14.43
N SER A 155 -13.40 12.61 -13.53
CA SER A 155 -13.11 12.52 -12.10
C SER A 155 -13.11 11.04 -11.70
N PRO A 156 -12.32 10.60 -10.70
CA PRO A 156 -12.35 9.21 -10.31
C PRO A 156 -13.78 8.79 -9.99
N SER A 157 -14.13 7.60 -10.46
CA SER A 157 -15.36 6.98 -10.01
C SER A 157 -15.31 6.80 -8.48
N PRO A 158 -16.46 6.85 -7.79
CA PRO A 158 -16.54 6.35 -6.42
C PRO A 158 -15.86 4.99 -6.33
N SER A 159 -15.07 4.76 -5.28
CA SER A 159 -14.33 3.50 -5.12
C SER A 159 -15.29 2.32 -5.27
N THR A 160 -15.02 1.39 -6.17
CA THR A 160 -15.85 0.18 -6.28
C THR A 160 -15.38 -0.85 -5.27
N ILE A 161 -16.27 -1.33 -4.39
CA ILE A 161 -15.97 -2.43 -3.47
C ILE A 161 -16.68 -3.70 -3.94
N ALA A 162 -15.91 -4.72 -4.32
CA ALA A 162 -16.40 -6.04 -4.70
C ALA A 162 -16.33 -7.00 -3.51
N VAL A 163 -17.46 -7.59 -3.13
CA VAL A 163 -17.54 -8.52 -2.00
C VAL A 163 -17.52 -9.96 -2.49
N ARG A 164 -16.61 -10.77 -1.96
CA ARG A 164 -16.48 -12.21 -2.22
C ARG A 164 -17.18 -13.00 -1.11
N PHE A 165 -18.39 -13.46 -1.40
CA PHE A 165 -19.16 -14.37 -0.54
C PHE A 165 -18.87 -15.86 -0.84
N ASP A 166 -18.02 -16.10 -1.83
CA ASP A 166 -17.68 -17.39 -2.42
C ASP A 166 -16.21 -17.79 -2.17
N LEU A 167 -15.40 -16.88 -1.64
CA LEU A 167 -13.98 -17.10 -1.38
C LEU A 167 -13.76 -17.50 0.08
N GLY A 168 -13.35 -18.75 0.29
CA GLY A 168 -12.97 -19.25 1.61
C GLY A 168 -11.53 -18.88 2.00
N CYS A 169 -11.00 -19.57 3.01
CA CYS A 169 -9.58 -19.50 3.35
C CYS A 169 -8.72 -20.00 2.19
N THR A 170 -7.55 -19.40 2.06
CA THR A 170 -6.56 -19.65 1.03
C THR A 170 -5.22 -19.98 1.70
N PRO A 171 -4.21 -20.46 0.95
CA PRO A 171 -2.88 -20.71 1.51
C PRO A 171 -2.21 -19.48 2.14
N PHE A 172 -2.66 -18.26 1.79
CA PHE A 172 -2.09 -17.01 2.29
C PHE A 172 -2.61 -16.59 3.66
N ASP A 173 -3.69 -17.21 4.15
CA ASP A 173 -4.35 -16.82 5.41
C ASP A 173 -3.71 -17.48 6.65
N GLY A 174 -2.69 -18.30 6.42
CA GLY A 174 -2.00 -19.01 7.48
C GLY A 174 -2.77 -20.22 8.03
N PRO A 175 -2.09 -21.04 8.85
CA PRO A 175 -2.70 -22.21 9.48
C PRO A 175 -3.75 -21.76 10.51
N GLY A 176 -4.94 -22.35 10.45
CA GLY A 176 -6.03 -22.07 11.39
C GLY A 176 -7.01 -20.98 10.96
N CYS A 177 -6.89 -20.46 9.73
CA CYS A 177 -7.95 -19.64 9.15
C CYS A 177 -9.30 -20.38 9.18
N VAL A 178 -10.34 -19.69 9.65
CA VAL A 178 -11.73 -20.14 9.58
C VAL A 178 -12.54 -19.11 8.80
N CYS A 179 -13.19 -19.59 7.73
CA CYS A 179 -14.08 -18.77 6.92
C CYS A 179 -15.27 -19.61 6.46
N ASN A 180 -16.34 -19.57 7.25
CA ASN A 180 -17.58 -20.29 6.91
C ASN A 180 -18.42 -19.47 5.93
N LEU A 181 -18.64 -20.03 4.73
CA LEU A 181 -19.45 -19.40 3.67
C LEU A 181 -20.92 -19.84 3.68
N ALA A 182 -21.26 -20.89 4.45
CA ALA A 182 -22.61 -21.45 4.46
C ALA A 182 -23.69 -20.43 4.87
N PRO A 183 -23.48 -19.53 5.86
CA PRO A 183 -24.51 -18.57 6.25
C PRO A 183 -24.90 -17.58 5.16
N TRP A 184 -24.03 -17.29 4.19
CA TRP A 184 -24.36 -16.46 3.02
C TRP A 184 -25.37 -17.13 2.10
N ASN A 185 -25.37 -18.47 2.05
CA ASN A 185 -26.21 -19.27 1.16
C ASN A 185 -27.38 -19.95 1.91
N ALA A 186 -27.67 -19.51 3.13
CA ALA A 186 -28.76 -20.04 3.93
C ALA A 186 -30.12 -19.80 3.26
N ASN A 187 -30.84 -20.89 2.95
CA ASN A 187 -32.18 -20.86 2.37
C ASN A 187 -33.30 -20.84 3.42
N THR A 188 -32.98 -20.54 4.67
CA THR A 188 -33.96 -20.41 5.74
C THR A 188 -34.85 -19.18 5.51
N PRO A 189 -36.10 -19.19 6.03
CA PRO A 189 -36.98 -18.04 5.93
C PRO A 189 -36.30 -16.75 6.41
N PRO A 190 -36.57 -15.60 5.76
CA PRO A 190 -36.01 -14.31 6.14
C PRO A 190 -36.55 -13.87 7.50
N VAL A 191 -35.79 -13.03 8.21
CA VAL A 191 -36.21 -12.42 9.47
C VAL A 191 -36.78 -11.02 9.24
N GLN A 192 -37.40 -10.42 10.26
CA GLN A 192 -37.89 -9.04 10.17
C GLN A 192 -36.73 -8.06 9.98
N ALA A 193 -36.62 -7.50 8.77
CA ALA A 193 -35.56 -6.58 8.38
C ALA A 193 -36.17 -5.51 7.45
N SER A 194 -36.50 -4.33 8.00
CA SER A 194 -37.22 -3.30 7.24
C SER A 194 -36.41 -2.86 6.01
N GLY A 195 -37.07 -2.84 4.85
CA GLY A 195 -36.47 -2.41 3.58
C GLY A 195 -35.53 -3.42 2.93
N ASN A 196 -35.27 -4.58 3.55
CA ASN A 196 -34.45 -5.63 2.95
C ASN A 196 -35.33 -6.62 2.17
N PRO A 197 -35.24 -6.67 0.81
CA PRO A 197 -36.11 -7.50 -0.02
C PRO A 197 -35.70 -8.98 -0.08
N GLY A 198 -34.64 -9.39 0.63
CA GLY A 198 -34.13 -10.76 0.54
C GLY A 198 -35.19 -11.81 0.91
N ALA A 199 -35.36 -12.81 0.02
CA ALA A 199 -36.33 -13.88 0.16
C ALA A 199 -35.86 -15.00 1.11
N THR A 200 -34.57 -15.03 1.45
CA THR A 200 -33.98 -15.92 2.45
C THR A 200 -33.08 -15.15 3.40
N LEU A 201 -32.77 -15.74 4.55
CA LEU A 201 -31.84 -15.14 5.51
C LEU A 201 -30.43 -14.91 4.90
N GLY A 202 -29.94 -15.84 4.09
CA GLY A 202 -28.67 -15.68 3.37
C GLY A 202 -28.70 -14.51 2.39
N GLU A 203 -29.82 -14.31 1.68
CA GLU A 203 -30.00 -13.15 0.81
C GLU A 203 -30.05 -11.83 1.59
N GLN A 204 -30.76 -11.78 2.72
CA GLN A 204 -30.79 -10.59 3.57
C GLN A 204 -29.40 -10.19 4.08
N ARG A 205 -28.59 -11.17 4.51
CA ARG A 205 -27.19 -10.96 4.93
C ARG A 205 -26.35 -10.34 3.81
N ARG A 206 -26.40 -10.91 2.60
CA ARG A 206 -25.65 -10.40 1.45
C ARG A 206 -26.06 -8.97 1.10
N LEU A 207 -27.36 -8.69 1.02
CA LEU A 207 -27.87 -7.36 0.72
C LEU A 207 -27.44 -6.32 1.77
N ALA A 208 -27.39 -6.70 3.05
CA ALA A 208 -26.91 -5.82 4.11
C ALA A 208 -25.42 -5.47 3.98
N VAL A 209 -24.56 -6.45 3.65
CA VAL A 209 -23.13 -6.17 3.35
C VAL A 209 -22.99 -5.29 2.11
N LEU A 210 -23.77 -5.55 1.05
CA LEU A 210 -23.74 -4.74 -0.17
C LEU A 210 -24.22 -3.29 0.07
N ASP A 211 -25.17 -3.06 0.98
CA ASP A 211 -25.55 -1.71 1.40
C ASP A 211 -24.42 -1.03 2.19
N ALA A 212 -23.77 -1.76 3.11
CA ALA A 212 -22.61 -1.25 3.86
C ALA A 212 -21.48 -0.79 2.93
N VAL A 213 -21.08 -1.64 1.97
CA VAL A 213 -20.00 -1.29 1.04
C VAL A 213 -20.42 -0.20 0.05
N SER A 214 -21.69 -0.10 -0.33
CA SER A 214 -22.18 1.02 -1.14
C SER A 214 -22.06 2.36 -0.41
N ARG A 215 -22.30 2.39 0.91
CA ARG A 215 -22.16 3.60 1.74
C ARG A 215 -20.71 4.02 1.91
N ILE A 216 -19.82 3.06 2.13
CA ILE A 216 -18.37 3.31 2.18
C ILE A 216 -17.88 3.84 0.83
N SER A 217 -18.23 3.16 -0.27
CA SER A 217 -17.83 3.48 -1.64
C SER A 217 -18.13 4.94 -2.02
N ALA A 218 -19.26 5.48 -1.56
CA ALA A 218 -19.65 6.86 -1.82
C ALA A 218 -18.67 7.91 -1.23
N GLY A 219 -18.01 7.57 -0.12
CA GLY A 219 -17.06 8.47 0.58
C GLY A 219 -15.66 8.49 -0.01
N PHE A 220 -15.30 7.53 -0.86
CA PHE A 220 -13.92 7.40 -1.35
C PHE A 220 -13.85 7.47 -2.87
N ARG A 221 -12.65 7.75 -3.35
CA ARG A 221 -12.30 7.82 -4.76
C ARG A 221 -11.10 6.91 -4.99
N SER A 222 -11.22 5.99 -5.93
CA SER A 222 -10.17 5.03 -6.27
C SER A 222 -10.32 4.61 -7.72
N GLU A 223 -9.20 4.58 -8.45
CA GLU A 223 -9.15 4.05 -9.82
C GLU A 223 -9.13 2.52 -9.87
N VAL A 224 -8.89 1.89 -8.73
CA VAL A 224 -8.83 0.43 -8.59
C VAL A 224 -9.93 -0.07 -7.66
N PRO A 225 -10.52 -1.23 -7.96
CA PRO A 225 -11.50 -1.84 -7.07
C PRO A 225 -10.84 -2.31 -5.78
N ILE A 226 -11.60 -2.22 -4.69
CA ILE A 226 -11.29 -2.85 -3.42
C ILE A 226 -12.04 -4.17 -3.38
N THR A 227 -11.40 -5.22 -2.90
CA THR A 227 -11.99 -6.54 -2.74
C THR A 227 -12.10 -6.89 -1.26
N VAL A 228 -13.28 -7.37 -0.86
CA VAL A 228 -13.59 -7.74 0.52
C VAL A 228 -14.00 -9.19 0.56
N ARG A 229 -13.28 -10.04 1.30
CA ARG A 229 -13.72 -11.41 1.62
C ARG A 229 -14.59 -11.36 2.87
N ALA A 230 -15.80 -11.90 2.75
CA ALA A 230 -16.77 -11.92 3.83
C ALA A 230 -16.93 -13.33 4.39
N CYS A 231 -16.60 -13.51 5.66
CA CYS A 231 -16.57 -14.78 6.37
C CYS A 231 -17.53 -14.79 7.56
N TRP A 232 -17.86 -15.99 8.03
CA TRP A 232 -18.47 -16.23 9.33
C TRP A 232 -17.55 -17.13 10.15
N ASP A 233 -17.50 -16.89 11.46
CA ASP A 233 -16.80 -17.74 12.43
C ASP A 233 -17.44 -17.61 13.82
N GLU A 234 -17.09 -18.47 14.76
CA GLU A 234 -17.40 -18.32 16.18
C GLU A 234 -16.35 -17.40 16.82
N LEU A 235 -16.72 -16.15 17.11
CA LEU A 235 -15.85 -15.19 17.81
C LEU A 235 -16.22 -15.14 19.30
N GLU A 236 -15.31 -14.62 20.12
CA GLU A 236 -15.49 -14.52 21.57
C GLU A 236 -16.84 -13.89 21.95
N ALA A 237 -17.63 -14.64 22.72
CA ALA A 237 -18.92 -14.22 23.22
C ALA A 237 -19.24 -14.93 24.55
N ASP A 238 -19.82 -14.17 25.49
CA ASP A 238 -20.40 -14.64 26.74
C ASP A 238 -21.78 -14.00 26.94
N GLU A 239 -22.44 -14.30 28.07
CA GLU A 239 -23.80 -13.82 28.36
C GLU A 239 -23.94 -12.28 28.38
N THR A 240 -22.84 -11.54 28.51
CA THR A 240 -22.78 -10.10 28.75
C THR A 240 -21.99 -9.31 27.70
N SER A 241 -21.14 -9.95 26.92
CA SER A 241 -20.25 -9.32 25.94
C SER A 241 -20.01 -10.23 24.73
N ALA A 242 -19.82 -9.63 23.55
CA ALA A 242 -19.39 -10.36 22.36
C ALA A 242 -18.57 -9.47 21.43
N VAL A 243 -17.57 -10.06 20.77
CA VAL A 243 -17.00 -9.52 19.53
C VAL A 243 -18.05 -9.70 18.44
N LEU A 244 -18.58 -8.60 17.91
CA LEU A 244 -19.67 -8.66 16.93
C LEU A 244 -19.14 -9.08 15.56
N ALA A 245 -18.01 -8.55 15.18
CA ALA A 245 -17.27 -8.90 13.99
C ALA A 245 -15.81 -8.46 14.18
N GLN A 246 -14.96 -8.84 13.25
CA GLN A 246 -13.59 -8.36 13.16
C GLN A 246 -13.20 -8.21 11.69
N ALA A 247 -12.37 -7.23 11.37
CA ALA A 247 -11.76 -7.15 10.06
C ALA A 247 -10.36 -6.53 10.11
N GLY A 248 -9.61 -6.78 9.06
CA GLY A 248 -8.28 -6.22 8.86
C GLY A 248 -7.85 -6.31 7.39
N PRO A 249 -6.77 -5.61 7.04
CA PRO A 249 -6.17 -5.75 5.73
C PRO A 249 -5.55 -7.15 5.58
N GLU A 250 -5.61 -7.73 4.39
CA GLU A 250 -4.95 -9.01 4.13
C GLU A 250 -3.41 -8.89 4.08
N GLY A 251 -2.91 -7.69 3.74
CA GLY A 251 -1.48 -7.42 3.65
C GLY A 251 -1.11 -6.02 4.12
N LEU A 252 0.18 -5.85 4.39
CA LEU A 252 0.80 -4.58 4.78
C LEU A 252 1.97 -4.29 3.83
N PHE A 253 2.13 -3.03 3.45
CA PHE A 253 3.19 -2.57 2.55
C PHE A 253 3.97 -1.44 3.18
N ILE A 254 5.27 -1.39 2.88
CA ILE A 254 6.16 -0.35 3.34
C ILE A 254 7.16 -0.02 2.25
N ASN A 255 7.46 1.27 2.09
CA ASN A 255 8.59 1.70 1.29
C ASN A 255 9.84 1.74 2.19
N ASP A 256 10.39 0.56 2.45
CA ASP A 256 11.64 0.38 3.19
C ASP A 256 12.33 -0.94 2.83
N PRO A 257 13.18 -0.95 1.79
CA PRO A 257 13.96 -2.13 1.43
C PRO A 257 14.88 -2.64 2.55
N SER A 258 15.30 -1.77 3.48
CA SER A 258 16.25 -2.14 4.55
C SER A 258 15.67 -3.08 5.62
N LEU A 259 14.35 -3.29 5.63
CA LEU A 259 13.72 -4.27 6.50
C LEU A 259 13.93 -5.71 6.05
N PHE A 260 14.34 -5.90 4.80
CA PHE A 260 14.39 -7.20 4.17
C PHE A 260 15.85 -7.58 3.89
N ASP A 261 16.13 -8.88 3.83
CA ASP A 261 17.48 -9.40 3.57
C ASP A 261 17.64 -9.85 2.11
N ASP A 262 18.85 -10.26 1.75
CA ASP A 262 19.19 -10.74 0.41
C ASP A 262 18.39 -11.98 -0.02
N GLN A 263 17.75 -12.71 0.91
CA GLN A 263 16.94 -13.89 0.62
C GLN A 263 15.48 -13.52 0.32
N GLN A 264 15.00 -12.37 0.79
CA GLN A 264 13.69 -11.82 0.46
C GLN A 264 13.79 -10.34 0.11
N PRO A 265 14.52 -9.96 -0.96
CA PRO A 265 14.81 -8.56 -1.25
C PRO A 265 13.52 -7.72 -1.31
N GLY A 266 13.46 -6.74 -0.41
CA GLY A 266 12.31 -5.85 -0.30
C GLY A 266 12.22 -4.92 -1.48
N LEU A 267 11.05 -4.89 -2.14
CA LEU A 267 10.82 -3.96 -3.24
C LEU A 267 10.63 -2.52 -2.75
N ARG A 268 11.23 -1.56 -3.46
CA ARG A 268 10.90 -0.15 -3.28
C ARG A 268 9.45 0.10 -3.72
N GLN A 269 8.61 0.49 -2.76
CA GLN A 269 7.21 0.84 -2.99
C GLN A 269 7.09 2.35 -3.22
N THR A 270 7.66 2.86 -4.31
CA THR A 270 7.81 4.32 -4.57
C THR A 270 6.50 5.07 -4.76
N PHE A 271 5.39 4.35 -4.93
CA PHE A 271 4.03 4.87 -4.95
C PHE A 271 3.50 5.21 -3.55
N LEU A 272 4.12 4.71 -2.47
CA LEU A 272 3.78 5.10 -1.11
C LEU A 272 4.40 6.48 -0.78
N PRO A 273 3.58 7.46 -0.32
CA PRO A 273 4.07 8.82 -0.06
C PRO A 273 5.15 8.91 1.01
N GLU A 274 5.04 8.08 2.04
CA GLU A 274 5.86 8.14 3.23
C GLU A 274 6.72 6.89 3.37
N SER A 275 8.04 7.06 3.38
CA SER A 275 8.97 5.96 3.63
C SER A 275 8.94 5.52 5.09
N HIS A 276 9.39 4.28 5.34
CA HIS A 276 9.51 3.70 6.69
C HIS A 276 8.20 3.66 7.50
N ALA A 277 7.04 3.69 6.83
CA ALA A 277 5.73 3.49 7.44
C ALA A 277 4.94 2.40 6.73
N TRP A 278 4.29 1.55 7.53
CA TRP A 278 3.36 0.54 7.04
C TRP A 278 2.02 1.16 6.61
N TYR A 279 1.51 0.67 5.49
CA TYR A 279 0.20 0.95 4.93
C TYR A 279 -0.59 -0.36 4.79
N ALA A 280 -1.91 -0.29 5.00
CA ALA A 280 -2.82 -1.39 4.70
C ALA A 280 -2.86 -1.70 3.19
N ALA A 281 -3.23 -2.93 2.84
CA ALA A 281 -3.34 -3.39 1.44
C ALA A 281 -4.21 -2.48 0.58
N ALA A 282 -5.44 -2.18 1.02
CA ALA A 282 -6.40 -1.38 0.25
C ALA A 282 -5.88 0.03 -0.13
N PRO A 283 -5.39 0.88 0.81
CA PRO A 283 -4.82 2.18 0.44
C PRO A 283 -3.54 2.03 -0.38
N SER A 284 -2.74 0.98 -0.17
CA SER A 284 -1.53 0.72 -0.97
C SER A 284 -1.87 0.42 -2.43
N ALA A 285 -2.87 -0.44 -2.68
CA ALA A 285 -3.37 -0.75 -4.02
C ALA A 285 -3.88 0.50 -4.74
N LYS A 286 -4.67 1.34 -4.04
CA LYS A 286 -5.10 2.65 -4.56
C LYS A 286 -3.91 3.51 -4.99
N LEU A 287 -2.91 3.65 -4.11
CA LEU A 287 -1.74 4.48 -4.37
C LEU A 287 -0.88 3.92 -5.51
N ALA A 288 -0.80 2.60 -5.66
CA ALA A 288 -0.08 1.91 -6.72
C ALA A 288 -0.80 1.92 -8.07
N GLY A 289 -2.09 2.28 -8.12
CA GLY A 289 -2.86 2.24 -9.37
C GLY A 289 -3.10 0.82 -9.89
N THR A 290 -2.93 -0.21 -9.05
CA THR A 290 -3.23 -1.62 -9.39
C THR A 290 -3.83 -2.36 -8.19
N THR A 291 -4.31 -3.59 -8.38
CA THR A 291 -4.93 -4.38 -7.30
C THR A 291 -3.91 -4.91 -6.29
N PHE A 292 -4.33 -5.20 -5.05
CA PHE A 292 -3.47 -5.79 -4.01
C PHE A 292 -2.62 -6.99 -4.48
N CYS A 293 -3.21 -7.96 -5.18
CA CYS A 293 -2.45 -9.12 -5.69
C CYS A 293 -1.29 -8.74 -6.63
N ARG A 294 -1.44 -7.62 -7.36
CA ARG A 294 -0.47 -7.08 -8.33
C ARG A 294 0.58 -6.18 -7.69
N ILE A 295 0.45 -5.82 -6.41
CA ILE A 295 1.56 -5.22 -5.66
C ILE A 295 2.26 -6.26 -4.77
N ALA A 296 1.54 -7.29 -4.35
CA ALA A 296 2.04 -8.29 -3.42
C ALA A 296 2.84 -9.41 -4.09
N GLY A 297 2.64 -9.65 -5.38
CA GLY A 297 2.99 -10.94 -5.99
C GLY A 297 1.98 -12.02 -5.60
N GLY A 298 1.39 -12.67 -6.60
CA GLY A 298 0.53 -13.83 -6.38
C GLY A 298 -0.74 -13.89 -7.24
N PRO A 299 -1.60 -14.89 -6.96
CA PRO A 299 -2.81 -15.13 -7.74
C PRO A 299 -3.91 -14.11 -7.42
N CYS A 300 -4.44 -13.45 -8.45
CA CYS A 300 -5.45 -12.40 -8.30
C CYS A 300 -6.89 -12.90 -8.10
N ASP A 301 -7.14 -14.20 -8.18
CA ASP A 301 -8.46 -14.80 -7.98
C ASP A 301 -8.77 -15.16 -6.51
N SER A 302 -7.72 -15.21 -5.68
CA SER A 302 -7.73 -15.76 -4.32
C SER A 302 -7.13 -14.81 -3.27
N ARG A 303 -6.70 -13.60 -3.66
CA ARG A 303 -6.21 -12.56 -2.76
C ARG A 303 -7.23 -11.42 -2.70
N VAL A 304 -7.49 -10.86 -1.52
CA VAL A 304 -8.36 -9.69 -1.36
C VAL A 304 -7.68 -8.58 -0.57
N ASP A 305 -8.24 -7.36 -0.60
CA ASP A 305 -7.68 -6.24 0.15
C ASP A 305 -8.04 -6.31 1.64
N VAL A 306 -9.27 -6.74 1.93
CA VAL A 306 -9.85 -6.75 3.29
C VAL A 306 -10.52 -8.09 3.55
N THR A 307 -10.31 -8.64 4.75
CA THR A 307 -11.12 -9.75 5.25
C THR A 307 -11.98 -9.27 6.42
N ILE A 308 -13.27 -9.58 6.37
CA ILE A 308 -14.22 -9.36 7.45
C ILE A 308 -14.84 -10.69 7.89
N THR A 309 -14.90 -10.91 9.20
CA THR A 309 -15.50 -12.09 9.81
C THR A 309 -16.59 -11.67 10.79
N PHE A 310 -17.82 -12.12 10.55
CA PHE A 310 -18.96 -11.88 11.44
C PHE A 310 -19.12 -13.00 12.46
N ASN A 311 -19.52 -12.65 13.68
CA ASN A 311 -19.72 -13.63 14.74
C ASN A 311 -21.02 -14.42 14.55
N SER A 312 -20.89 -15.70 14.20
CA SER A 312 -22.00 -16.63 14.05
C SER A 312 -22.77 -16.91 15.35
N VAL A 313 -22.12 -16.75 16.52
CA VAL A 313 -22.76 -16.92 17.83
C VAL A 313 -23.79 -15.81 18.06
N VAL A 314 -23.47 -14.57 17.68
CA VAL A 314 -24.40 -13.43 17.76
C VAL A 314 -25.59 -13.62 16.83
N ASP A 315 -25.34 -14.11 15.62
CA ASP A 315 -26.35 -14.39 14.61
C ASP A 315 -27.30 -15.53 15.01
N SER A 316 -26.84 -16.46 15.85
CA SER A 316 -27.64 -17.58 16.35
C SER A 316 -28.67 -17.16 17.43
N ASN A 317 -29.76 -16.48 17.03
CA ASN A 317 -31.05 -16.28 17.71
C ASN A 317 -31.10 -16.04 19.26
N GLY A 318 -30.01 -15.66 19.93
CA GLY A 318 -29.97 -15.79 21.40
C GLY A 318 -29.02 -14.90 22.18
N LEU A 319 -28.00 -14.29 21.57
CA LEU A 319 -27.23 -13.24 22.24
C LEU A 319 -27.98 -11.90 22.17
N PHE A 320 -28.18 -11.30 23.33
CA PHE A 320 -28.85 -10.00 23.52
C PHE A 320 -30.29 -9.90 22.97
N GLY A 321 -30.99 -11.03 22.82
CA GLY A 321 -32.43 -11.06 22.58
C GLY A 321 -32.91 -10.89 21.13
N GLY A 322 -32.03 -11.00 20.13
CA GLY A 322 -32.49 -10.97 18.72
C GLY A 322 -31.46 -11.11 17.60
N GLY A 323 -30.16 -11.23 17.92
CA GLY A 323 -29.10 -11.32 16.92
C GLY A 323 -28.95 -10.07 16.05
N PHE A 324 -28.37 -10.22 14.86
CA PHE A 324 -28.13 -9.12 13.93
C PHE A 324 -29.40 -8.62 13.24
N TYR A 325 -29.52 -7.30 13.13
CA TYR A 325 -30.56 -6.66 12.33
C TYR A 325 -30.06 -6.36 10.91
N TYR A 326 -30.68 -7.01 9.94
CA TYR A 326 -30.31 -6.92 8.51
C TYR A 326 -31.12 -5.89 7.71
N GLY A 327 -31.92 -5.03 8.35
CA GLY A 327 -32.77 -4.07 7.63
C GLY A 327 -31.97 -2.94 6.99
N LEU A 328 -32.31 -2.59 5.74
CA LEU A 328 -31.69 -1.49 4.99
C LEU A 328 -32.19 -0.11 5.46
N ASN A 329 -33.37 -0.06 6.09
CA ASN A 329 -33.86 1.11 6.83
C ASN A 329 -33.19 1.20 8.21
N PRO A 330 -33.27 2.36 8.90
CA PRO A 330 -32.71 2.52 10.23
C PRO A 330 -33.14 1.39 11.20
N PRO A 331 -32.21 0.90 12.04
CA PRO A 331 -32.50 -0.17 12.98
C PRO A 331 -33.45 0.31 14.09
N PRO A 332 -34.31 -0.58 14.62
CA PRO A 332 -35.02 -0.32 15.87
C PRO A 332 -34.03 -0.04 17.01
N LEU A 333 -34.45 0.76 17.99
CA LEU A 333 -33.64 1.02 19.19
C LEU A 333 -33.31 -0.31 19.90
N GLY A 334 -32.03 -0.53 20.19
CA GLY A 334 -31.58 -1.74 20.87
C GLY A 334 -31.17 -2.90 19.94
N ALA A 335 -31.46 -2.81 18.63
CA ALA A 335 -31.08 -3.86 17.68
C ALA A 335 -29.58 -3.81 17.37
N ILE A 336 -28.96 -4.94 17.03
CA ILE A 336 -27.54 -4.98 16.64
C ILE A 336 -27.43 -4.64 15.15
N ASP A 337 -27.08 -3.40 14.82
CA ASP A 337 -27.02 -2.92 13.44
C ASP A 337 -25.90 -3.56 12.61
N PHE A 338 -26.24 -4.59 11.83
CA PHE A 338 -25.28 -5.32 11.01
C PHE A 338 -24.58 -4.44 9.98
N ILE A 339 -25.28 -3.45 9.41
CA ILE A 339 -24.74 -2.57 8.37
C ILE A 339 -23.71 -1.62 8.99
N GLY A 340 -24.03 -1.02 10.13
CA GLY A 340 -23.08 -0.16 10.86
C GLY A 340 -21.83 -0.93 11.29
N ILE A 341 -21.99 -2.17 11.76
CA ILE A 341 -20.87 -3.06 12.14
C ILE A 341 -20.02 -3.41 10.92
N ALA A 342 -20.63 -3.83 9.81
CA ALA A 342 -19.88 -4.10 8.58
C ALA A 342 -19.11 -2.86 8.10
N MET A 343 -19.70 -1.66 8.21
CA MET A 343 -19.01 -0.42 7.87
C MET A 343 -17.83 -0.13 8.79
N HIS A 344 -17.99 -0.34 10.10
CA HIS A 344 -16.96 -0.14 11.11
C HIS A 344 -15.77 -1.07 10.86
N GLU A 345 -16.05 -2.37 10.74
CA GLU A 345 -15.01 -3.38 10.52
C GLU A 345 -14.29 -3.16 9.19
N ILE A 346 -15.01 -2.94 8.10
CA ILE A 346 -14.36 -2.68 6.81
C ILE A 346 -13.47 -1.43 6.88
N SER A 347 -13.84 -0.41 7.67
CA SER A 347 -12.98 0.77 7.87
C SER A 347 -11.64 0.44 8.53
N HIS A 348 -11.58 -0.55 9.42
CA HIS A 348 -10.30 -1.10 9.88
C HIS A 348 -9.52 -1.71 8.73
N GLY A 349 -10.15 -2.56 7.91
CA GLY A 349 -9.51 -3.12 6.70
C GLY A 349 -8.97 -2.07 5.72
N LEU A 350 -9.63 -0.91 5.64
CA LEU A 350 -9.19 0.22 4.82
C LEU A 350 -8.00 0.99 5.40
N GLY A 351 -7.51 0.65 6.59
CA GLY A 351 -6.35 1.30 7.20
C GLY A 351 -6.65 2.18 8.41
N PHE A 352 -7.87 2.17 8.94
CA PHE A 352 -8.16 2.76 10.25
C PHE A 352 -7.64 1.84 11.36
N LEU A 353 -6.32 1.65 11.43
CA LEU A 353 -5.70 0.77 12.40
C LEU A 353 -4.27 1.21 12.72
N SER A 354 -3.89 1.10 13.99
CA SER A 354 -2.50 1.15 14.41
C SER A 354 -1.92 -0.26 14.46
N LEU A 355 -0.64 -0.39 14.10
CA LEU A 355 0.14 -1.63 14.25
C LEU A 355 1.00 -1.63 15.52
N VAL A 356 0.95 -0.58 16.33
CA VAL A 356 1.60 -0.56 17.64
C VAL A 356 0.96 -1.61 18.56
N GLN A 357 1.82 -2.42 19.20
CA GLN A 357 1.41 -3.49 20.11
C GLN A 357 0.60 -2.94 21.29
N VAL A 358 -0.62 -3.43 21.48
CA VAL A 358 -1.54 -3.02 22.58
C VAL A 358 -1.69 -4.08 23.67
N SER A 359 -0.83 -5.11 23.68
CA SER A 359 -0.83 -6.14 24.73
C SER A 359 0.55 -6.31 25.35
N ASP A 360 0.58 -6.84 26.57
CA ASP A 360 1.82 -7.12 27.31
C ASP A 360 2.55 -8.39 26.83
N GLY A 361 1.97 -9.13 25.89
CA GLY A 361 2.62 -10.29 25.26
C GLY A 361 3.55 -9.91 24.10
N GLY A 362 4.40 -10.85 23.69
CA GLY A 362 5.30 -10.68 22.54
C GLY A 362 6.35 -9.58 22.77
N ALA A 363 6.42 -8.62 21.85
CA ALA A 363 7.36 -7.48 21.93
C ALA A 363 7.01 -6.47 23.05
N GLY A 364 5.92 -6.68 23.78
CA GLY A 364 5.44 -5.78 24.84
C GLY A 364 4.70 -4.56 24.30
N ALA A 365 3.79 -4.00 25.10
CA ALA A 365 2.94 -2.93 24.61
C ALA A 365 3.73 -1.65 24.35
N GLY A 366 3.30 -0.93 23.31
CA GLY A 366 4.02 0.23 22.81
C GLY A 366 5.20 -0.15 21.95
N SER A 367 5.39 -1.40 21.52
CA SER A 367 6.37 -1.76 20.48
C SER A 367 5.78 -1.57 19.09
N GLU A 368 6.61 -1.19 18.11
CA GLU A 368 6.24 -1.03 16.69
C GLU A 368 6.34 -2.34 15.93
N PHE A 369 5.48 -2.53 14.92
CA PHE A 369 5.52 -3.70 14.05
C PHE A 369 6.78 -3.68 13.17
N PHE A 370 7.64 -4.71 13.33
CA PHE A 370 8.99 -4.75 12.75
C PHE A 370 9.84 -3.50 13.05
N GLY A 371 9.58 -2.80 14.17
CA GLY A 371 10.32 -1.59 14.53
C GLY A 371 10.16 -0.45 13.52
N ARG A 372 9.02 -0.37 12.85
CA ARG A 372 8.62 0.73 11.97
C ARG A 372 7.25 1.26 12.33
N ASP A 373 7.07 2.55 12.03
CA ASP A 373 5.80 3.23 12.16
C ASP A 373 4.72 2.58 11.27
N ASP A 374 3.47 2.84 11.61
CA ASP A 374 2.35 2.75 10.68
C ASP A 374 1.82 4.15 10.38
N ILE A 375 1.21 4.34 9.20
CA ILE A 375 0.77 5.66 8.75
C ILE A 375 -0.34 6.26 9.63
N PHE A 376 -1.14 5.43 10.31
CA PHE A 376 -2.18 5.86 11.24
C PHE A 376 -1.56 6.47 12.50
N SER A 377 -0.62 5.77 13.13
CA SER A 377 0.10 6.20 14.33
C SER A 377 0.93 7.48 14.11
N ARG A 378 1.38 7.73 12.88
CA ARG A 378 2.07 8.98 12.51
C ARG A 378 1.20 10.22 12.63
N GLN A 379 -0.13 10.07 12.63
CA GLN A 379 -1.06 11.19 12.80
C GLN A 379 -1.30 11.53 14.29
N LEU A 380 -0.70 10.78 15.21
CA LEU A 380 -0.96 10.88 16.63
C LEU A 380 0.08 11.72 17.38
N VAL A 381 -0.41 12.51 18.33
CA VAL A 381 0.40 13.20 19.32
C VAL A 381 -0.01 12.80 20.73
N ASP A 382 0.99 12.69 21.59
CA ASP A 382 0.86 12.60 23.03
C ASP A 382 0.94 13.99 23.66
N THR A 383 -0.03 14.34 24.48
CA THR A 383 -0.15 15.65 25.16
C THR A 383 0.00 15.57 26.68
N ARG A 384 0.48 14.44 27.23
CA ARG A 384 0.64 14.23 28.69
C ARG A 384 1.55 15.27 29.35
N SER A 385 2.57 15.75 28.65
CA SER A 385 3.53 16.75 29.16
C SER A 385 3.02 18.19 29.08
N GLY A 386 1.85 18.43 28.48
CA GLY A 386 1.34 19.76 28.15
C GLY A 386 1.85 20.31 26.81
N GLN A 387 2.82 19.65 26.17
CA GLN A 387 3.24 19.87 24.79
C GLN A 387 2.79 18.70 23.91
N ALA A 388 2.42 18.97 22.66
CA ALA A 388 2.16 17.92 21.68
C ALA A 388 3.50 17.28 21.23
N MET A 389 3.67 16.01 21.56
CA MET A 389 4.84 15.20 21.19
C MET A 389 4.41 14.12 20.20
N SER A 390 5.21 13.88 19.15
CA SER A 390 4.89 12.85 18.15
C SER A 390 4.86 11.45 18.79
N PHE A 391 3.74 10.74 18.64
CA PHE A 391 3.58 9.39 19.18
C PHE A 391 4.58 8.40 18.54
N SER A 392 4.69 8.40 17.21
CA SER A 392 5.65 7.59 16.43
C SER A 392 7.14 7.93 16.66
N ARG A 393 7.45 9.04 17.33
CA ARG A 393 8.85 9.41 17.67
C ARG A 393 9.16 9.23 19.15
N SER A 394 8.24 8.59 19.88
CA SER A 394 8.34 8.34 21.31
C SER A 394 8.88 6.94 21.59
N SER A 395 9.49 6.74 22.76
CA SER A 395 9.94 5.43 23.20
C SER A 395 8.76 4.46 23.37
N ASN A 396 9.03 3.14 23.40
CA ASN A 396 7.96 2.15 23.62
C ASN A 396 7.26 2.37 24.96
N ALA A 397 8.01 2.76 25.99
CA ALA A 397 7.46 3.07 27.31
C ALA A 397 6.55 4.31 27.29
N ASP A 398 6.94 5.34 26.54
CA ASP A 398 6.13 6.55 26.37
C ASP A 398 4.87 6.25 25.56
N ARG A 399 4.97 5.49 24.47
CA ARG A 399 3.80 5.04 23.69
C ARG A 399 2.83 4.24 24.56
N ARG A 400 3.32 3.29 25.37
CA ARG A 400 2.49 2.55 26.33
C ARG A 400 1.73 3.49 27.26
N ALA A 401 2.41 4.47 27.83
CA ALA A 401 1.81 5.36 28.80
C ALA A 401 0.89 6.43 28.15
N ALA A 402 1.08 6.74 26.87
CA ALA A 402 0.13 7.54 26.09
C ALA A 402 -1.15 6.75 25.77
N MET A 403 -1.03 5.47 25.43
CA MET A 403 -2.17 4.56 25.18
C MET A 403 -3.06 4.30 26.39
N THR A 404 -2.60 4.63 27.60
CA THR A 404 -3.38 4.52 28.85
C THR A 404 -3.72 5.86 29.49
N SER A 405 -3.59 6.94 28.74
CA SER A 405 -3.68 8.32 29.25
C SER A 405 -5.11 8.87 29.42
N VAL A 406 -6.13 8.11 29.00
CA VAL A 406 -7.56 8.44 28.96
C VAL A 406 -7.91 9.57 27.98
N THR A 407 -7.18 10.69 27.99
CA THR A 407 -7.54 11.91 27.25
C THR A 407 -6.38 12.54 26.47
N LYS A 408 -5.15 12.02 26.62
CA LYS A 408 -3.95 12.73 26.15
C LYS A 408 -3.42 12.28 24.80
N LEU A 409 -3.97 11.22 24.23
CA LEU A 409 -3.63 10.77 22.88
C LEU A 409 -4.62 11.35 21.87
N GLN A 410 -4.11 12.05 20.86
CA GLN A 410 -4.92 12.83 19.94
C GLN A 410 -4.42 12.73 18.51
N TRP A 411 -5.36 12.70 17.56
CA TRP A 411 -5.12 12.77 16.14
C TRP A 411 -5.16 14.22 15.65
N VAL A 412 -4.13 14.66 14.94
CA VAL A 412 -3.92 16.10 14.61
C VAL A 412 -3.88 16.41 13.11
N GLU A 413 -4.21 15.46 12.25
CA GLU A 413 -4.25 15.73 10.81
C GLU A 413 -5.32 16.78 10.47
N SER A 414 -4.96 17.73 9.62
CA SER A 414 -5.71 18.95 9.32
C SER A 414 -7.11 18.75 8.77
N GLU A 415 -7.33 17.76 7.89
CA GLU A 415 -8.64 17.47 7.30
C GLU A 415 -9.61 16.96 8.37
N ALA A 416 -9.14 16.11 9.29
CA ALA A 416 -9.94 15.66 10.42
C ALA A 416 -10.33 16.83 11.34
N LEU A 417 -9.43 17.78 11.58
CA LEU A 417 -9.71 18.97 12.40
C LEU A 417 -10.60 20.02 11.71
N ALA A 418 -10.60 20.05 10.38
CA ALA A 418 -11.48 20.91 9.59
C ALA A 418 -12.89 20.30 9.40
N SER A 419 -13.08 19.03 9.75
CA SER A 419 -14.34 18.31 9.58
C SER A 419 -15.49 18.97 10.36
N PRO A 420 -16.70 19.10 9.77
CA PRO A 420 -17.88 19.58 10.50
C PRO A 420 -18.34 18.62 11.60
N PHE A 421 -17.85 17.37 11.60
CA PHE A 421 -18.12 16.38 12.64
C PHE A 421 -17.12 16.46 13.80
N TYR A 422 -16.03 17.23 13.66
CA TYR A 422 -15.10 17.46 14.76
C TYR A 422 -15.67 18.49 15.72
N THR A 423 -15.74 18.12 16.99
CA THR A 423 -16.05 19.03 18.09
C THR A 423 -14.81 19.23 18.97
N PRO A 424 -14.18 20.41 18.95
CA PRO A 424 -13.02 20.72 19.79
C PRO A 424 -13.30 20.54 21.28
N ARG A 425 -12.30 20.11 22.04
CA ARG A 425 -12.41 19.83 23.47
C ARG A 425 -11.46 20.70 24.28
N GLY A 426 -11.94 21.87 24.69
CA GLY A 426 -11.13 22.82 25.46
C GLY A 426 -9.91 23.28 24.66
N SER A 427 -8.72 23.10 25.22
CA SER A 427 -7.43 23.45 24.59
C SER A 427 -6.74 22.27 23.92
N GLU A 428 -7.46 21.17 23.66
CA GLU A 428 -6.89 20.00 23.01
C GLU A 428 -6.60 20.27 21.52
N PRO A 429 -5.41 19.89 21.02
CA PRO A 429 -5.04 20.13 19.62
C PRO A 429 -5.74 19.22 18.59
N GLY A 430 -6.40 18.14 19.01
CA GLY A 430 -6.84 17.10 18.08
C GLY A 430 -8.12 16.34 18.42
N VAL A 431 -8.44 15.34 17.58
CA VAL A 431 -9.50 14.35 17.82
C VAL A 431 -8.99 13.35 18.85
N ARG A 432 -9.69 13.15 19.98
CA ARG A 432 -9.26 12.16 20.97
C ARG A 432 -9.31 10.74 20.42
N ILE A 433 -8.23 10.01 20.62
CA ILE A 433 -8.14 8.58 20.34
C ILE A 433 -8.46 7.79 21.60
N TYR A 434 -9.09 6.63 21.44
CA TYR A 434 -9.45 5.76 22.55
C TYR A 434 -8.20 5.18 23.23
N ALA A 435 -7.86 5.76 24.39
CA ALA A 435 -6.69 5.43 25.19
C ALA A 435 -7.11 5.10 26.64
N PRO A 436 -7.87 4.02 26.89
CA PRO A 436 -8.46 3.71 28.21
C PRO A 436 -7.40 3.53 29.31
N SER A 437 -7.78 3.70 30.59
CA SER A 437 -6.84 3.58 31.73
C SER A 437 -6.11 2.23 31.84
N SER A 438 -6.65 1.19 31.20
CA SER A 438 -6.02 -0.10 31.00
C SER A 438 -6.13 -0.48 29.52
N LEU A 439 -5.06 -1.01 28.94
CA LEU A 439 -5.05 -1.47 27.55
C LEU A 439 -6.19 -2.47 27.32
N ARG A 440 -6.92 -2.28 26.22
CA ARG A 440 -7.97 -3.17 25.74
C ARG A 440 -7.57 -3.70 24.38
N PRO A 441 -7.06 -4.95 24.29
CA PRO A 441 -6.81 -5.59 23.01
C PRO A 441 -8.05 -5.49 22.13
N GLY A 442 -7.87 -5.12 20.86
CA GLY A 442 -8.97 -4.91 19.91
C GLY A 442 -9.62 -3.52 19.96
N SER A 443 -9.39 -2.68 20.98
CA SER A 443 -10.02 -1.35 21.06
C SER A 443 -9.04 -0.19 21.19
N THR A 444 -8.01 -0.30 22.03
CA THR A 444 -7.02 0.77 22.23
C THR A 444 -6.36 1.18 20.91
N LEU A 445 -6.13 2.49 20.70
CA LEU A 445 -5.61 3.13 19.48
C LEU A 445 -6.55 3.17 18.28
N SER A 446 -6.89 2.04 17.69
CA SER A 446 -7.59 1.99 16.39
C SER A 446 -9.04 2.48 16.42
N HIS A 447 -9.41 3.30 17.41
CA HIS A 447 -10.73 3.87 17.62
C HIS A 447 -10.63 5.32 18.10
N ILE A 448 -11.61 6.14 17.75
CA ILE A 448 -11.80 7.44 18.40
C ILE A 448 -12.46 7.28 19.77
N ASP A 449 -12.21 8.23 20.65
CA ASP A 449 -12.71 8.18 22.02
C ASP A 449 -14.25 8.20 22.11
N LEU A 450 -14.80 7.60 23.16
CA LEU A 450 -16.24 7.48 23.40
C LEU A 450 -16.95 8.83 23.56
N VAL A 451 -16.20 9.93 23.73
CA VAL A 451 -16.72 11.29 23.67
C VAL A 451 -17.38 11.63 22.31
N TYR A 452 -17.05 10.89 21.25
CA TYR A 452 -17.64 10.97 19.92
C TYR A 452 -18.71 9.90 19.70
N ARG A 453 -19.44 9.49 20.75
CA ARG A 453 -20.54 8.52 20.64
C ARG A 453 -21.48 8.91 19.49
N GLY A 454 -21.75 7.93 18.63
CA GLY A 454 -22.54 8.11 17.41
C GLY A 454 -21.70 8.34 16.14
N ASP A 455 -20.37 8.47 16.23
CA ASP A 455 -19.47 8.29 15.08
C ASP A 455 -19.22 6.79 14.80
N LEU A 456 -18.64 6.50 13.64
CA LEU A 456 -18.48 5.11 13.18
C LEU A 456 -17.36 4.37 13.94
N MET A 457 -16.18 4.97 14.14
CA MET A 457 -15.00 4.30 14.72
C MET A 457 -14.87 4.41 16.24
N VAL A 458 -15.98 4.37 16.98
CA VAL A 458 -15.94 4.26 18.46
C VAL A 458 -15.81 2.78 18.88
N PRO A 459 -15.09 2.47 19.98
CA PRO A 459 -14.68 1.10 20.34
C PRO A 459 -15.81 0.22 20.90
N SER A 460 -16.93 0.83 21.28
CA SER A 460 -18.14 0.09 21.54
C SER A 460 -19.16 0.57 20.55
N SER A 461 -19.72 -0.38 19.79
CA SER A 461 -20.99 -0.12 19.15
C SER A 461 -21.95 0.28 20.28
N SER A 462 -22.45 1.50 20.26
CA SER A 462 -23.86 1.59 20.56
C SER A 462 -24.54 0.90 19.39
N ALA A 463 -24.65 -0.43 19.45
CA ALA A 463 -25.60 -1.20 18.65
C ALA A 463 -26.95 -0.45 18.56
N GLN A 464 -27.27 0.32 19.60
CA GLN A 464 -28.45 1.16 19.77
C GLN A 464 -28.53 2.48 18.95
N ASP A 465 -27.43 3.02 18.39
CA ASP A 465 -27.45 4.35 17.73
C ASP A 465 -27.58 4.30 16.19
N GLY A 466 -27.37 3.12 15.56
CA GLY A 466 -27.61 2.90 14.13
C GLY A 466 -26.84 3.83 13.17
N ASN A 467 -25.63 4.28 13.54
CA ASN A 467 -24.86 5.18 12.69
C ASN A 467 -24.27 4.46 11.47
N ARG A 468 -24.80 4.77 10.29
CA ARG A 468 -24.37 4.24 8.99
C ARG A 468 -23.70 5.31 8.11
N ALA A 469 -22.97 6.24 8.73
CA ALA A 469 -22.27 7.35 8.07
C ALA A 469 -20.80 7.43 8.51
N LEU A 470 -19.90 7.71 7.56
CA LEU A 470 -18.46 7.76 7.80
C LEU A 470 -18.04 8.88 8.76
N LYS A 471 -18.63 10.08 8.66
CA LYS A 471 -18.34 11.22 9.56
C LYS A 471 -16.82 11.45 9.75
N LEU A 472 -16.27 11.40 10.97
CA LEU A 472 -14.83 11.59 11.22
C LEU A 472 -13.96 10.50 10.60
N THR A 473 -14.50 9.32 10.33
CA THR A 473 -13.75 8.22 9.71
C THR A 473 -13.23 8.58 8.33
N GLN A 474 -13.99 9.35 7.54
CA GLN A 474 -13.62 9.70 6.17
C GLN A 474 -12.34 10.56 6.10
N PRO A 475 -12.26 11.75 6.74
CA PRO A 475 -11.04 12.54 6.70
C PRO A 475 -9.86 11.84 7.39
N MET A 476 -10.10 11.02 8.43
CA MET A 476 -9.03 10.23 9.04
C MET A 476 -8.50 9.15 8.09
N LEU A 477 -9.37 8.48 7.33
CA LEU A 477 -8.94 7.55 6.29
C LEU A 477 -8.17 8.26 5.16
N ASN A 478 -8.51 9.52 4.86
CA ASN A 478 -7.78 10.29 3.85
C ASN A 478 -6.30 10.46 4.20
N ALA A 479 -5.97 10.61 5.48
CA ALA A 479 -4.59 10.70 5.98
C ALA A 479 -3.77 9.42 5.81
N VAL A 480 -4.42 8.25 5.68
CA VAL A 480 -3.75 6.94 5.57
C VAL A 480 -3.75 6.38 4.14
N GLY A 481 -4.00 7.24 3.14
CA GLY A 481 -3.91 6.89 1.71
C GLY A 481 -5.21 7.10 0.93
N TRP A 482 -6.32 7.47 1.58
CA TRP A 482 -7.61 7.65 0.89
C TRP A 482 -7.86 9.06 0.35
N ARG A 483 -6.92 10.00 0.52
CA ARG A 483 -7.03 11.39 0.04
C ARG A 483 -7.64 11.48 -1.35
N SER A 484 -8.63 12.36 -1.48
CA SER A 484 -9.43 12.55 -2.69
C SER A 484 -9.19 13.93 -3.32
N GLU A 485 -8.22 14.68 -2.84
CA GLU A 485 -7.77 15.94 -3.45
C GLU A 485 -6.69 15.65 -4.50
N PRO A 486 -6.70 16.37 -5.64
CA PRO A 486 -5.63 16.26 -6.63
C PRO A 486 -4.27 16.59 -6.02
N THR A 487 -3.24 15.88 -6.46
CA THR A 487 -1.85 16.09 -6.02
C THR A 487 -1.01 16.62 -7.18
N VAL A 488 0.29 16.81 -6.93
CA VAL A 488 1.29 17.11 -7.96
C VAL A 488 2.43 16.12 -7.83
N MET A 489 3.14 15.85 -8.93
CA MET A 489 4.32 14.99 -8.88
C MET A 489 5.33 15.51 -7.86
N PRO A 490 5.86 14.63 -6.99
CA PRO A 490 6.90 14.99 -6.04
C PRO A 490 8.14 15.51 -6.78
N SER A 491 8.70 16.62 -6.31
CA SER A 491 9.97 17.15 -6.81
C SER A 491 11.11 16.76 -5.88
N PHE A 492 12.18 16.20 -6.44
CA PHE A 492 13.39 15.86 -5.69
C PHE A 492 14.51 16.83 -6.06
N PRO A 493 14.95 17.71 -5.14
CA PRO A 493 16.03 18.64 -5.43
C PRO A 493 17.33 17.88 -5.68
N ALA A 494 18.19 18.44 -6.54
CA ALA A 494 19.51 17.88 -6.77
C ALA A 494 20.28 17.81 -5.43
N PRO A 495 20.95 16.68 -5.14
CA PRO A 495 21.69 16.51 -3.91
C PRO A 495 22.90 17.45 -3.91
N PHE A 496 23.29 17.87 -2.71
CA PHE A 496 24.51 18.63 -2.53
C PHE A 496 25.73 17.73 -2.76
N VAL A 497 26.49 18.04 -3.82
CA VAL A 497 27.72 17.32 -4.15
C VAL A 497 28.91 17.87 -3.36
N GLY A 498 29.78 16.98 -2.92
CA GLY A 498 31.03 17.31 -2.24
C GLY A 498 31.33 16.40 -1.06
N GLN A 499 32.35 16.81 -0.29
CA GLN A 499 32.81 16.10 0.89
C GLN A 499 32.12 16.60 2.15
N TRP A 500 31.59 15.66 2.91
CA TRP A 500 30.96 15.81 4.20
C TRP A 500 31.83 15.14 5.25
N LEU A 501 32.17 15.88 6.29
CA LEU A 501 32.95 15.39 7.41
C LEU A 501 32.00 15.08 8.57
N ASP A 502 32.22 13.98 9.26
CA ASP A 502 31.57 13.72 10.54
C ASP A 502 32.07 14.78 11.54
N ARG A 503 31.14 15.50 12.17
CA ARG A 503 31.45 16.58 13.10
C ARG A 503 32.02 16.08 14.42
N ASP A 504 31.67 14.86 14.80
CA ASP A 504 31.96 14.28 16.10
C ASP A 504 33.08 13.23 16.02
N ARG A 505 33.44 12.78 14.81
CA ARG A 505 34.49 11.77 14.59
C ARG A 505 35.49 12.20 13.51
N ALA A 506 36.69 12.58 13.94
CA ALA A 506 37.77 12.98 13.02
C ALA A 506 38.17 11.83 12.09
N GLY A 507 38.30 12.12 10.79
CA GLY A 507 38.67 11.14 9.78
C GLY A 507 37.52 10.22 9.32
N HIS A 508 36.28 10.53 9.69
CA HIS A 508 35.09 9.89 9.14
C HIS A 508 34.31 10.85 8.26
N GLY A 509 33.65 10.33 7.23
CA GLY A 509 32.75 11.13 6.41
C GLY A 509 32.31 10.47 5.12
N ILE A 510 31.69 11.28 4.26
CA ILE A 510 31.13 10.87 2.98
C ILE A 510 31.61 11.84 1.88
N ASP A 511 32.00 11.34 0.72
CA ASP A 511 32.11 12.13 -0.51
C ASP A 511 30.99 11.69 -1.46
N PHE A 512 30.26 12.65 -2.02
CA PHE A 512 29.17 12.37 -2.95
C PHE A 512 29.30 13.26 -4.17
N GLN A 513 29.57 12.67 -5.34
CA GLN A 513 29.88 13.43 -6.54
C GLN A 513 29.12 12.91 -7.74
N ARG A 514 28.62 13.82 -8.57
CA ARG A 514 28.09 13.46 -9.90
C ARG A 514 29.27 13.17 -10.82
N VAL A 515 29.28 12.00 -11.44
CA VAL A 515 30.34 11.56 -12.34
C VAL A 515 30.01 11.93 -13.78
N PHE A 516 28.84 11.50 -14.27
CA PHE A 516 28.40 11.74 -15.65
C PHE A 516 26.88 11.61 -15.78
N ARG A 517 26.36 11.96 -16.96
CA ARG A 517 24.97 11.71 -17.36
C ARG A 517 24.96 10.68 -18.48
N THR A 518 24.11 9.66 -18.39
CA THR A 518 23.95 8.62 -19.41
C THR A 518 23.28 9.18 -20.67
N ALA A 519 23.38 8.48 -21.80
CA ALA A 519 22.64 8.84 -23.02
C ALA A 519 21.12 8.81 -22.80
N GLN A 520 20.66 7.94 -21.88
CA GLN A 520 19.27 7.79 -21.46
C GLN A 520 18.83 8.88 -20.45
N GLY A 521 19.71 9.82 -20.10
CA GLY A 521 19.39 10.99 -19.28
C GLY A 521 19.54 10.80 -17.77
N GLN A 522 19.96 9.63 -17.29
CA GLN A 522 20.19 9.38 -15.87
C GLN A 522 21.49 10.06 -15.39
N GLU A 523 21.44 10.69 -14.23
CA GLU A 523 22.65 11.20 -13.56
C GLU A 523 23.27 10.10 -12.70
N ILE A 524 24.54 9.79 -12.97
CA ILE A 524 25.32 8.80 -12.24
C ILE A 524 26.21 9.50 -11.22
N TYR A 525 26.17 8.98 -10.00
CA TYR A 525 26.91 9.48 -8.86
C TYR A 525 27.87 8.44 -8.32
N THR A 526 28.91 8.90 -7.65
CA THR A 526 29.78 8.09 -6.81
C THR A 526 29.57 8.50 -5.36
N LEU A 527 29.42 7.49 -4.51
CA LEU A 527 29.38 7.59 -3.06
C LEU A 527 30.66 6.95 -2.50
N LEU A 528 31.43 7.72 -1.73
CA LEU A 528 32.55 7.22 -0.95
C LEU A 528 32.25 7.42 0.53
N PHE A 529 32.20 6.35 1.31
CA PHE A 529 32.20 6.43 2.77
C PHE A 529 33.59 6.05 3.28
N TYR A 530 34.16 6.88 4.16
CA TYR A 530 35.47 6.64 4.76
C TYR A 530 35.35 6.67 6.28
N SER A 531 35.92 5.66 6.92
CA SER A 531 35.78 5.40 8.35
C SER A 531 37.01 4.64 8.87
N TYR A 532 36.94 4.18 10.11
CA TYR A 532 37.89 3.27 10.71
C TYR A 532 37.16 2.09 11.35
N ASP A 533 37.77 0.91 11.31
CA ASP A 533 37.28 -0.29 11.99
C ASP A 533 37.46 -0.20 13.53
N GLN A 534 37.01 -1.22 14.25
CA GLN A 534 37.15 -1.29 15.71
C GLN A 534 38.61 -1.28 16.22
N ASN A 535 39.58 -1.56 15.35
CA ASN A 535 41.02 -1.55 15.65
C ASN A 535 41.70 -0.23 15.25
N GLY A 536 40.95 0.72 14.66
CA GLY A 536 41.47 2.00 14.16
C GLY A 536 42.16 1.90 12.80
N LEU A 537 41.91 0.84 12.02
CA LEU A 537 42.37 0.71 10.64
C LEU A 537 41.39 1.41 9.68
N PRO A 538 41.88 2.16 8.68
CA PRO A 538 41.00 2.90 7.77
C PRO A 538 40.20 1.93 6.87
N GLU A 539 38.91 2.19 6.74
CA GLU A 539 37.98 1.50 5.85
C GLU A 539 37.40 2.49 4.83
N TRP A 540 37.33 2.06 3.57
CA TRP A 540 36.80 2.84 2.47
C TRP A 540 35.77 2.01 1.71
N PHE A 541 34.59 2.57 1.55
CA PHE A 541 33.46 1.96 0.88
C PHE A 541 33.10 2.84 -0.31
N LEU A 542 33.06 2.26 -1.50
CA LEU A 542 32.82 2.99 -2.75
C LEU A 542 31.67 2.33 -3.49
N ALA A 543 30.68 3.13 -3.87
CA ALA A 543 29.64 2.72 -4.82
C ALA A 543 29.49 3.75 -5.93
N THR A 544 29.04 3.27 -7.09
CA THR A 544 28.60 4.11 -8.20
C THR A 544 27.20 3.67 -8.59
N GLY A 545 26.36 4.62 -8.98
CA GLY A 545 25.02 4.31 -9.45
C GLY A 545 24.14 5.54 -9.66
N PRO A 546 22.91 5.35 -10.13
CA PRO A 546 22.02 6.45 -10.47
C PRO A 546 21.41 7.10 -9.22
N LEU A 547 21.09 8.38 -9.35
CA LEU A 547 20.12 9.03 -8.47
C LEU A 547 18.73 8.92 -9.08
N VAL A 548 17.82 8.26 -8.38
CA VAL A 548 16.46 7.93 -8.81
C VAL A 548 15.49 8.48 -7.77
N ASP A 549 14.75 9.53 -8.13
CA ASP A 549 13.73 10.12 -7.26
C ASP A 549 14.28 10.51 -5.88
N GLY A 550 15.44 11.17 -5.88
CA GLY A 550 16.12 11.62 -4.66
C GLY A 550 16.82 10.50 -3.88
N VAL A 551 16.82 9.26 -4.38
CA VAL A 551 17.47 8.12 -3.74
C VAL A 551 18.66 7.66 -4.59
N PHE A 552 19.82 7.51 -3.96
CA PHE A 552 20.98 6.91 -4.60
C PHE A 552 20.82 5.39 -4.59
N LEU A 553 20.89 4.78 -5.77
CA LEU A 553 20.85 3.33 -5.93
C LEU A 553 22.25 2.88 -6.32
N ALA A 554 22.90 2.09 -5.46
CA ALA A 554 24.22 1.55 -5.76
C ALA A 554 24.09 0.43 -6.80
N ASP A 555 24.87 0.49 -7.87
CA ASP A 555 24.93 -0.58 -8.84
C ASP A 555 25.95 -1.64 -8.42
N ALA A 556 25.63 -2.90 -8.66
CA ALA A 556 26.57 -3.99 -8.51
C ALA A 556 27.70 -3.93 -9.56
N ASP A 557 28.94 -4.14 -9.13
CA ASP A 557 30.10 -4.23 -10.00
C ASP A 557 30.17 -5.59 -10.75
N SER A 558 31.23 -5.81 -11.52
CA SER A 558 31.44 -7.06 -12.29
C SER A 558 31.61 -8.31 -11.42
N PHE A 559 31.81 -8.16 -10.12
CA PHE A 559 31.93 -9.25 -9.15
C PHE A 559 30.65 -9.41 -8.32
N GLY A 560 29.62 -8.60 -8.58
CA GLY A 560 28.37 -8.59 -7.83
C GLY A 560 28.44 -7.82 -6.51
N ASN A 561 29.50 -7.05 -6.27
CA ASN A 561 29.61 -6.24 -5.06
C ASN A 561 28.80 -4.95 -5.21
N SER A 562 28.03 -4.58 -4.19
CA SER A 562 27.35 -3.30 -4.04
C SER A 562 27.47 -2.82 -2.58
N LEU A 563 27.16 -1.54 -2.34
CA LEU A 563 26.89 -1.01 -1.00
C LEU A 563 25.44 -1.19 -0.59
#